data_AF-A0A7C5H3M9-F1
#
_entry.id   AF-A0A7C5H3M9-F1
#
_cell.length_a   1.000
_cell.length_b   1.000
_cell.length_c   1.000
_cell.angle_alpha   90.00
_cell.angle_beta   90.00
_cell.angle_gamma   90.00
#
_symmetry.space_group_name_H-M   'P 1'
#
loop_
_entity.id
_entity.type
_entity.pdbx_description
1 polymer ?
#
loop_
_entity_poly.entity_id
_entity_poly.type
_entity_poly.pdbx_seq_one_letter_code
_entity_poly.pdbx_strand_id
1 'polypeptide(L)'
;MEKAVQLQNAGKLIIKPKSYFSAFQQRMLKTEVDYLVKEENLLISIANPESLKDIVLCLPKEDFRKTAGIDIEVTEDDNYYYIHFLTDKKNQLLSVRYR
;
A
#
# COMPACT_ATOMS: atom_id res chain seq x y z
N MET A 1 8.71 -28.99 4.10
CA MET A 1 9.65 -27.89 3.78
C MET A 1 9.69 -27.57 2.29
N GLU A 2 9.62 -28.55 1.38
CA GLU A 2 9.65 -28.31 -0.08
C GLU A 2 8.60 -27.30 -0.59
N LYS A 3 7.35 -27.37 -0.11
CA LYS A 3 6.29 -26.43 -0.55
C LYS A 3 6.58 -24.97 -0.20
N ALA A 4 7.18 -24.70 0.96
CA ALA A 4 7.50 -23.33 1.38
C ALA A 4 8.64 -22.74 0.52
N VAL A 5 9.64 -23.55 0.20
CA VAL A 5 10.75 -23.16 -0.70
C VAL A 5 10.23 -22.91 -2.11
N GLN A 6 9.33 -23.74 -2.62
CA GLN A 6 8.70 -23.53 -3.94
C GLN A 6 7.90 -22.23 -3.99
N LEU A 7 7.10 -21.94 -2.96
CA LEU A 7 6.34 -20.69 -2.89
C LEU A 7 7.25 -19.47 -2.73
N GLN A 8 8.36 -19.60 -2.01
CA GLN A 8 9.37 -18.56 -1.89
C GLN A 8 10.06 -18.27 -3.23
N ASN A 9 10.49 -19.32 -3.95
CA ASN A 9 11.11 -19.19 -5.27
C ASN A 9 10.14 -18.60 -6.31
N ALA A 10 8.85 -18.86 -6.17
CA ALA A 10 7.80 -18.26 -7.00
C ALA A 10 7.44 -16.82 -6.58
N GLY A 11 8.09 -16.24 -5.56
CA GLY A 11 7.79 -14.91 -5.03
C GLY A 11 6.46 -14.80 -4.28
N LYS A 12 5.76 -15.93 -4.06
CA LYS A 12 4.44 -15.98 -3.40
C LYS A 12 4.51 -16.03 -1.88
N LEU A 13 5.69 -16.27 -1.33
CA LEU A 13 5.92 -16.36 0.11
C LEU A 13 7.24 -15.67 0.48
N ILE A 14 7.17 -14.73 1.40
CA ILE A 14 8.37 -14.10 1.96
C ILE A 14 8.72 -14.81 3.26
N ILE A 15 9.86 -15.50 3.28
CA ILE A 15 10.43 -16.10 4.49
C ILE A 15 11.54 -15.17 5.01
N LYS A 16 11.30 -14.57 6.17
CA LYS A 16 12.24 -13.66 6.86
C LYS A 16 12.26 -13.94 8.35
N PRO A 17 13.31 -13.52 9.09
CA PRO A 17 13.32 -13.61 10.55
C PRO A 17 12.16 -12.85 11.18
N LYS A 18 11.71 -13.27 12.36
CA LYS A 18 10.66 -12.58 13.13
C LYS A 18 10.97 -11.08 13.34
N SER A 19 12.24 -10.74 13.54
CA SER A 19 12.69 -9.35 13.72
C SER A 19 12.36 -8.46 12.52
N TYR A 20 12.41 -8.99 11.29
CA TYR A 20 12.01 -8.26 10.09
C TYR A 20 10.54 -7.86 10.14
N PHE A 21 9.64 -8.80 10.46
CA PHE A 21 8.21 -8.52 10.55
C PHE A 21 7.87 -7.62 11.73
N SER A 22 8.57 -7.76 12.86
CA SER A 22 8.42 -6.86 14.01
C SER A 22 8.80 -5.42 13.65
N ALA A 23 9.91 -5.23 12.92
CA ALA A 23 10.33 -3.90 12.46
C ALA A 23 9.32 -3.31 11.47
N PHE A 24 8.82 -4.12 10.53
CA PHE A 24 7.77 -3.70 9.60
C PHE A 24 6.48 -3.28 10.34
N GLN A 25 6.02 -4.06 11.31
CA GLN A 25 4.83 -3.73 12.11
C GLN A 25 5.03 -2.43 12.90
N GLN A 26 6.19 -2.25 13.54
CA GLN A 26 6.50 -1.00 14.23
C GLN A 26 6.54 0.20 13.29
N ARG A 27 7.08 0.03 12.08
CA ARG A 27 7.06 1.06 11.04
C ARG A 27 5.63 1.38 10.62
N MET A 28 4.81 0.36 10.32
CA MET A 28 3.41 0.52 9.94
C MET A 28 2.59 1.29 10.97
N LEU A 29 2.82 1.07 12.26
CA LEU A 29 2.12 1.78 13.35
C LEU A 29 2.47 3.28 13.43
N LYS A 30 3.55 3.72 12.79
CA LYS A 30 3.93 5.13 12.69
C LYS A 30 3.36 5.81 11.45
N THR A 31 2.57 5.09 10.65
CA THR A 31 1.95 5.64 9.45
C THR A 31 0.76 6.48 9.84
N GLU A 32 0.79 7.74 9.44
CA GLU A 32 -0.31 8.69 9.58
C GLU A 32 -1.07 8.75 8.25
N VAL A 33 -2.40 8.74 8.34
CA VAL A 33 -3.28 8.85 7.18
C VAL A 33 -4.34 9.90 7.50
N ASP A 34 -4.33 10.97 6.72
CA ASP A 34 -5.36 12.01 6.75
C ASP A 34 -6.13 11.98 5.43
N TYR A 35 -7.40 12.33 5.48
CA TYR A 35 -8.23 12.40 4.29
C TYR A 35 -9.17 13.59 4.29
N LEU A 36 -9.44 14.09 3.10
CA LEU A 36 -10.34 15.20 2.85
C LEU A 36 -11.20 14.91 1.63
N VAL A 37 -12.52 14.98 1.79
CA VAL A 37 -13.45 14.90 0.66
C VAL A 37 -13.51 16.26 -0.03
N LYS A 38 -13.28 16.29 -1.34
CA LYS A 38 -13.44 17.45 -2.21
C LYS A 38 -14.22 17.07 -3.46
N GLU A 39 -15.46 17.53 -3.55
CA GLU A 39 -16.35 17.24 -4.68
C GLU A 39 -16.46 15.73 -4.93
N GLU A 40 -15.99 15.26 -6.09
CA GLU A 40 -15.98 13.85 -6.48
C GLU A 40 -14.69 13.11 -6.09
N ASN A 41 -13.80 13.74 -5.33
CA ASN A 41 -12.50 13.18 -4.97
C ASN A 41 -12.35 13.02 -3.45
N LEU A 42 -11.65 11.96 -3.06
CA LEU A 42 -11.04 11.80 -1.75
C LEU A 42 -9.55 12.11 -1.90
N LEU A 43 -9.10 13.18 -1.26
CA LEU A 43 -7.68 13.48 -1.11
C LEU A 43 -7.15 12.72 0.10
N ILE A 44 -6.15 11.86 -0.10
CA ILE A 44 -5.54 11.04 0.93
C ILE A 44 -4.09 11.48 1.09
N SER A 45 -3.74 12.02 2.25
CA SER A 45 -2.37 12.30 2.65
C SER A 45 -1.89 11.15 3.52
N ILE A 46 -0.83 10.47 3.09
CA ILE A 46 -0.21 9.39 3.85
C ILE A 46 1.23 9.76 4.15
N ALA A 47 1.66 9.53 5.40
CA ALA A 47 3.02 9.81 5.83
C ALA A 47 3.55 8.70 6.74
N ASN A 48 4.83 8.40 6.62
CA ASN A 48 5.56 7.54 7.53
C ASN A 48 6.95 8.14 7.75
N PRO A 49 7.39 8.37 9.01
CA PRO A 49 8.66 9.03 9.29
C PRO A 49 9.89 8.23 8.83
N GLU A 50 9.73 6.93 8.61
CA GLU A 50 10.78 6.05 8.10
C GLU A 50 10.69 5.95 6.58
N SER A 51 9.60 5.38 6.05
CA SER A 51 9.36 5.24 4.60
C SER A 51 7.95 4.67 4.33
N LEU A 52 7.36 5.03 3.20
CA LEU A 52 6.15 4.40 2.65
C LEU A 52 6.42 3.11 1.88
N LYS A 53 7.69 2.71 1.71
CA LYS A 53 8.05 1.45 1.04
C LYS A 53 7.34 0.26 1.70
N ASP A 54 6.82 -0.64 0.87
CA ASP A 54 6.08 -1.85 1.27
C ASP A 54 4.75 -1.59 2.02
N ILE A 55 4.38 -0.32 2.24
CA ILE A 55 3.06 0.04 2.76
C ILE A 55 2.09 0.09 1.59
N VAL A 56 0.91 -0.51 1.76
CA VAL A 56 -0.10 -0.59 0.70
C VAL A 56 -1.37 0.08 1.19
N LEU A 57 -1.88 1.00 0.39
CA LEU A 57 -3.20 1.60 0.62
C LEU A 57 -4.24 0.79 -0.16
N CYS A 58 -5.29 0.36 0.52
CA CYS A 58 -6.37 -0.44 -0.06
C CYS A 58 -7.64 0.40 -0.22
N LEU A 59 -8.24 0.38 -1.41
CA LEU A 59 -9.49 1.11 -1.72
C LEU A 59 -10.54 0.17 -2.32
N PRO A 60 -11.79 0.19 -1.84
CA PRO A 60 -12.87 -0.63 -2.39
C PRO A 60 -13.28 -0.16 -3.80
N LYS A 61 -13.44 -1.10 -4.74
CA LYS A 61 -13.86 -0.81 -6.12
C LYS A 61 -15.31 -0.38 -6.26
N GLU A 62 -16.13 -0.70 -5.25
CA GLU A 62 -17.52 -0.28 -5.20
C GLU A 62 -17.61 1.26 -5.13
N ASP A 63 -16.77 1.86 -4.30
CA ASP A 63 -16.82 3.30 -4.02
C ASP A 63 -15.90 4.14 -4.91
N PHE A 64 -14.79 3.57 -5.39
CA PHE A 64 -13.72 4.32 -6.06
C PHE A 64 -13.46 3.87 -7.50
N ARG A 65 -12.95 4.79 -8.31
CA ARG A 65 -12.37 4.51 -9.62
C ARG A 65 -10.90 4.15 -9.48
N LYS A 66 -10.38 3.38 -10.43
CA LYS A 66 -8.94 3.05 -10.49
C LYS A 66 -8.12 4.33 -10.66
N THR A 67 -7.18 4.54 -9.75
CA THR A 67 -6.22 5.66 -9.78
C THR A 67 -4.95 5.25 -10.53
N ALA A 68 -4.26 6.23 -11.11
CA ALA A 68 -2.93 6.07 -11.71
C ALA A 68 -2.03 7.25 -11.32
N GLY A 69 -0.72 7.03 -11.28
CA GLY A 69 0.27 8.05 -10.93
C GLY A 69 1.69 7.57 -11.19
N ILE A 70 2.65 8.50 -11.20
CA ILE A 70 4.06 8.22 -11.55
C ILE A 70 4.77 7.44 -10.43
N ASP A 71 4.46 7.73 -9.17
CA ASP A 71 5.14 7.17 -8.00
C ASP A 71 4.37 6.03 -7.32
N ILE A 72 3.35 5.51 -8.01
CA ILE A 72 2.50 4.43 -7.50
C ILE A 72 2.32 3.33 -8.53
N GLU A 73 2.16 2.11 -8.04
CA GLU A 73 1.68 0.97 -8.81
C GLU A 73 0.34 0.53 -8.24
N VAL A 74 -0.63 0.23 -9.11
CA VAL A 74 -1.95 -0.25 -8.68
C VAL A 74 -2.16 -1.67 -9.15
N THR A 75 -2.20 -2.58 -8.19
CA THR A 75 -2.66 -3.97 -8.39
C THR A 75 -4.11 -4.09 -7.93
N GLU A 76 -4.81 -5.14 -8.33
CA GLU A 76 -6.24 -5.29 -8.01
C GLU A 76 -6.66 -6.75 -7.87
N ASP A 77 -7.68 -6.99 -7.04
CA ASP A 77 -8.45 -8.23 -7.02
C ASP A 77 -9.91 -7.94 -7.39
N ASP A 78 -10.85 -8.83 -7.10
CA ASP A 78 -12.26 -8.63 -7.45
C ASP A 78 -12.90 -7.42 -6.75
N ASN A 79 -12.43 -7.06 -5.55
CA ASN A 79 -13.10 -6.13 -4.65
C ASN A 79 -12.31 -4.85 -4.37
N TYR A 80 -10.98 -4.89 -4.53
CA TYR A 80 -10.09 -3.83 -4.07
C TYR A 80 -9.05 -3.41 -5.12
N TYR A 81 -8.70 -2.12 -5.07
CA TYR A 81 -7.46 -1.59 -5.62
C TYR A 81 -6.41 -1.51 -4.51
N TYR A 82 -5.23 -2.02 -4.77
CA TYR A 82 -4.07 -1.97 -3.89
C TYR A 82 -3.03 -1.02 -4.49
N ILE A 83 -2.82 0.11 -3.82
CA ILE A 83 -1.89 1.16 -4.23
C ILE A 83 -0.57 0.93 -3.49
N HIS A 84 0.47 0.60 -4.26
CA HIS A 84 1.84 0.43 -3.81
C HIS A 84 2.61 1.72 -4.07
N PHE A 85 3.40 2.19 -3.09
CA PHE A 85 4.26 3.36 -3.26
C PHE A 85 5.63 2.91 -3.80
N LEU A 86 5.99 3.35 -5.02
CA LEU A 86 7.19 2.89 -5.74
C LEU A 86 8.49 3.58 -5.28
N THR A 87 8.37 4.63 -4.49
CA THR A 87 9.52 5.42 -4.03
C THR A 87 9.68 5.30 -2.52
N ASP A 88 10.91 5.43 -2.02
CA ASP A 88 11.20 5.44 -0.58
C ASP A 88 10.77 6.77 0.08
N LYS A 89 9.84 7.51 -0.53
CA LYS A 89 9.28 8.74 0.01
C LYS A 89 8.64 8.49 1.37
N LYS A 90 8.70 9.52 2.21
CA LYS A 90 8.11 9.53 3.55
C LYS A 90 6.68 10.04 3.57
N ASN A 91 6.24 10.69 2.50
CA ASN A 91 4.88 11.18 2.38
C ASN A 91 4.41 11.10 0.92
N GLN A 92 3.09 11.02 0.75
CA GLN A 92 2.44 11.05 -0.54
C GLN A 92 1.04 11.65 -0.39
N LEU A 93 0.68 12.53 -1.33
CA LEU A 93 -0.69 12.96 -1.51
C LEU A 93 -1.28 12.21 -2.71
N LEU A 94 -2.44 11.60 -2.51
CA LEU A 94 -3.20 10.90 -3.53
C LEU A 94 -4.54 11.60 -3.72
N SER A 95 -4.97 11.75 -4.97
CA SER A 95 -6.33 12.13 -5.32
C SER A 95 -7.00 10.92 -5.94
N VAL A 96 -8.01 10.37 -5.27
CA VAL A 96 -8.77 9.22 -5.76
C VAL A 96 -10.21 9.65 -6.00
N ARG A 97 -10.81 9.22 -7.11
CA ARG A 97 -12.14 9.67 -7.52
C ARG A 97 -13.19 8.65 -7.09
N TYR A 98 -14.30 9.13 -6.55
CA TYR A 98 -15.48 8.31 -6.30
C TYR A 98 -16.08 7.82 -7.63
N ARG A 99 -16.85 6.73 -7.56
CA ARG A 99 -17.42 6.11 -8.74
C ARG A 99 -18.54 6.93 -9.37
#